data_AF-A0A3S0FCT6-F1
#
_entry.id   AF-A0A3S0FCT6-F1
#
_cell.length_a   1.000
_cell.length_b   1.000
_cell.length_c   1.000
_cell.angle_alpha   90.00
_cell.angle_beta   90.00
_cell.angle_gamma   90.00
#
_symmetry.space_group_name_H-M   'P 1'
#
loop_
_entity.id
_entity.type
_entity.pdbx_description
1 polymer ?
#
loop_
_entity_poly.entity_id
_entity_poly.type
_entity_poly.pdbx_seq_one_letter_code
_entity_poly.pdbx_strand_id
1 'polypeptide(L)' 'MSFFYWFMAVIMAGTLLPSALYMGVYVFTGADEALDRARKFWNFLRVFTLLAFNITVWGNVLVGLWGLIR' A
#
# COMPACT_ATOMS: atom_id res chain seq x y z
N MET A 1 9.90 -13.56 -5.27
CA MET A 1 8.43 -13.43 -5.34
C MET A 1 7.78 -13.54 -3.96
N SER A 2 7.86 -14.68 -3.25
CA SER A 2 7.20 -14.85 -1.93
C SER A 2 7.54 -13.76 -0.89
N PHE A 3 8.83 -13.44 -0.70
CA PHE A 3 9.26 -12.38 0.23
C PHE A 3 8.66 -11.01 -0.10
N PHE A 4 8.66 -10.63 -1.38
CA PHE A 4 8.12 -9.34 -1.82
C PHE A 4 6.60 -9.25 -1.58
N TYR A 5 5.84 -10.29 -1.91
CA TYR A 5 4.40 -10.31 -1.67
C TYR A 5 4.06 -10.29 -0.17
N TRP A 6 4.81 -11.02 0.65
CA TRP A 6 4.63 -11.01 2.09
C TRP A 6 4.98 -9.65 2.70
N PHE A 7 6.11 -9.06 2.29
CA PHE A 7 6.51 -7.72 2.69
C PHE A 7 5.46 -6.66 2.32
N MET A 8 4.91 -6.75 1.11
CA MET A 8 3.80 -5.90 0.67
C MET A 8 2.56 -6.09 1.54
N ALA A 9 2.17 -7.33 1.82
CA ALA A 9 1.03 -7.62 2.67
C ALA A 9 1.19 -7.03 4.07
N VAL A 10 2.38 -7.15 4.67
CA VAL A 10 2.68 -6.59 6.00
C VAL A 10 2.62 -5.06 5.99
N ILE A 11 3.23 -4.39 5.00
CA ILE A 11 3.17 -2.93 4.91
C ILE A 11 1.75 -2.44 4.66
N MET A 12 1.02 -3.10 3.76
CA MET A 12 -0.38 -2.75 3.48
C MET A 12 -1.25 -2.94 4.71
N ALA A 13 -1.13 -4.06 5.43
CA ALA A 13 -1.87 -4.27 6.67
C ALA A 13 -1.50 -3.24 7.75
N GLY A 14 -0.20 -2.98 7.94
CA GLY A 14 0.31 -2.02 8.92
C GLY A 14 -0.03 -0.57 8.64
N THR A 15 -0.53 -0.24 7.45
CA THR A 15 -0.93 1.12 7.07
C THR A 15 -2.44 1.25 6.86
N LEU A 16 -3.08 0.24 6.27
CA LEU A 16 -4.53 0.18 6.07
C LEU A 16 -5.29 0.03 7.39
N LEU A 17 -4.86 -0.87 8.28
CA LEU A 17 -5.53 -1.08 9.57
C LEU A 17 -5.54 0.19 10.44
N PRO A 18 -4.41 0.85 10.72
CA PRO A 18 -4.44 2.10 11.47
C PRO A 18 -5.21 3.20 10.74
N SER A 19 -5.12 3.30 9.41
CA SER A 19 -5.95 4.24 8.64
C SER A 19 -7.44 4.02 8.86
N ALA A 20 -7.91 2.77 8.77
CA ALA A 20 -9.31 2.40 8.95
C ALA A 20 -9.77 2.63 10.39
N LEU A 21 -8.92 2.33 11.38
CA LEU A 21 -9.21 2.59 12.79
C LEU A 21 -9.37 4.09 13.06
N TYR A 22 -8.42 4.93 12.62
CA TYR A 22 -8.52 6.38 12.80
C TYR A 22 -9.72 6.99 12.06
N MET A 23 -10.05 6.46 10.88
CA MET A 23 -11.26 6.86 10.16
C MET A 23 -12.53 6.47 10.92
N GLY A 24 -12.57 5.26 11.50
CA GLY A 24 -13.66 4.83 12.37
C GLY A 24 -13.81 5.73 13.59
N VAL A 25 -12.71 6.05 14.28
CA VAL A 25 -12.71 7.00 15.40
C VAL A 25 -13.32 8.33 14.96
N TYR A 26 -12.89 8.90 13.83
CA TYR A 26 -13.47 10.13 13.30
C TYR A 26 -14.98 10.01 13.04
N VAL A 27 -15.46 8.90 12.45
CA VAL A 27 -16.90 8.71 12.19
C VAL A 27 -17.72 8.73 13.49
N PHE A 28 -17.19 8.18 14.58
CA PHE A 28 -17.91 8.12 15.86
C PHE A 28 -17.70 9.36 16.74
N THR A 29 -16.56 10.05 16.65
CA THR A 29 -16.23 11.18 17.54
C THR A 29 -16.31 12.55 16.87
N GLY A 30 -16.24 12.61 15.53
CA GLY A 30 -16.10 13.85 14.78
C GLY A 30 -14.75 14.57 14.97
N ALA A 31 -13.77 13.93 15.62
CA ALA A 31 -12.49 14.57 15.92
C ALA A 31 -11.61 14.68 14.66
N ASP A 32 -11.44 15.89 14.13
CA ASP A 32 -10.66 16.16 12.92
C ASP A 32 -9.19 15.67 13.02
N GLU A 33 -8.63 15.65 14.22
CA GLU A 33 -7.28 15.12 14.48
C GLU A 33 -7.15 13.63 14.10
N ALA A 34 -8.22 12.85 14.28
CA ALA A 34 -8.26 11.44 13.89
C ALA A 34 -8.34 11.30 12.37
N LEU A 35 -9.10 12.17 11.70
CA LEU A 35 -9.19 12.21 10.24
C LEU A 35 -7.84 12.57 9.60
N ASP A 36 -7.11 13.53 10.17
CA ASP A 36 -5.79 13.93 9.69
C ASP A 36 -4.77 12.80 9.80
N ARG A 37 -4.81 12.03 10.90
CA ARG A 37 -3.97 10.84 11.05
C ARG A 37 -4.37 9.75 10.05
N ALA A 38 -5.67 9.46 9.90
CA ALA A 38 -6.16 8.51 8.91
C ALA A 38 -5.70 8.86 7.50
N ARG A 39 -5.81 10.14 7.12
CA ARG A 39 -5.40 10.64 5.79
C ARG A 39 -3.91 10.45 5.52
N LYS A 40 -3.05 10.63 6.53
CA LYS A 40 -1.59 10.39 6.39
C LYS A 40 -1.31 8.91 6.08
N PHE A 41 -1.89 8.00 6.86
CA PHE A 41 -1.74 6.56 6.64
C PHE A 41 -2.32 6.12 5.29
N TRP A 42 -3.48 6.66 4.91
CA TRP A 42 -4.11 6.39 3.61
C TRP A 42 -3.27 6.85 2.43
N ASN A 43 -2.71 8.07 2.49
CA ASN A 43 -1.86 8.59 1.42
C ASN A 43 -0.57 7.78 1.28
N PHE A 44 0.05 7.40 2.40
CA PHE A 44 1.23 6.54 2.39
C PHE A 44 0.92 5.18 1.76
N LEU A 45 -0.15 4.53 2.21
CA LEU A 45 -0.63 3.27 1.63
C LEU A 45 -0.84 3.41 0.12
N ARG A 46 -1.56 4.46 -0.32
CA ARG A 46 -1.91 4.65 -1.74
C ARG A 46 -0.67 4.79 -2.61
N VAL A 47 0.27 5.65 -2.22
CA VAL A 47 1.52 5.88 -2.98
C VAL A 47 2.35 4.60 -3.00
N PHE A 48 2.51 3.94 -1.86
CA PHE A 48 3.32 2.74 -1.76
C PHE A 48 2.73 1.57 -2.56
N THR A 49 1.41 1.34 -2.48
CA THR A 49 0.73 0.29 -3.25
C THR A 49 0.82 0.55 -4.76
N LEU A 50 0.71 1.81 -5.21
CA LEU A 50 0.88 2.14 -6.63
C LEU A 50 2.32 1.91 -7.11
N LEU A 51 3.32 2.31 -6.31
CA LEU A 51 4.73 2.07 -6.60
C LEU A 51 5.02 0.56 -6.68
N ALA A 52 4.56 -0.19 -5.68
CA ALA A 52 4.68 -1.64 -5.60
C ALA A 52 4.11 -2.35 -6.82
N PHE A 53 2.88 -1.98 -7.19
CA PHE A 53 2.20 -2.51 -8.35
C PHE A 53 2.99 -2.23 -9.62
N ASN A 54 3.46 -1.00 -9.79
CA ASN A 54 4.25 -0.60 -10.96
C ASN A 54 5.55 -1.42 -11.07
N ILE A 55 6.31 -1.55 -9.98
CA ILE A 55 7.52 -2.38 -9.93
C ILE A 55 7.22 -3.84 -10.28
N THR A 56 6.10 -4.37 -9.78
CA THR A 56 5.70 -5.76 -10.05
C THR A 56 5.40 -5.96 -11.53
N VAL A 57 4.59 -5.08 -12.12
CA VAL A 57 4.21 -5.17 -13.53
C VAL A 57 5.43 -5.04 -14.43
N TRP A 58 6.21 -3.98 -14.28
CA TRP A 58 7.39 -3.75 -15.12
C TRP A 58 8.50 -4.76 -14.89
N GLY A 59 8.66 -5.26 -13.66
CA GLY A 59 9.58 -6.35 -13.36
C GLY A 59 9.23 -7.63 -14.14
N ASN A 60 7.95 -8.00 -14.22
CA ASN A 60 7.51 -9.14 -15.03
C ASN A 60 7.69 -8.87 -16.53
N VAL A 61 7.42 -7.65 -17.00
CA VAL A 61 7.64 -7.27 -18.42
C VAL A 61 9.11 -7.40 -18.80
N LEU A 62 10.03 -6.89 -17.97
CA LEU A 62 11.48 -7.00 -18.21
C LEU A 62 11.95 -8.46 -18.22
N VAL A 63 11.50 -9.27 -17.26
CA VAL A 63 11.84 -10.70 -17.21
C VAL A 63 11.28 -11.44 -18.44
N GLY A 64 10.05 -11.12 -18.86
CA GLY A 64 9.44 -11.68 -20.07
C GLY A 64 10.19 -11.30 -21.35
N LEU A 65 10.57 -10.03 -21.49
CA LEU A 65 11.38 -9.56 -22.61
C LEU A 65 12.76 -10.23 -22.64
N TRP A 66 13.41 -10.35 -21.50
CA TRP A 66 14.69 -11.06 -21.39
C TRP A 66 14.57 -12.54 -21.82
N GLY A 67 13.47 -13.19 -21.44
CA GLY A 67 13.19 -14.57 -21.85
C GLY A 67 12.88 -14.73 -23.34
N LEU A 68 12.39 -13.68 -24.02
CA LEU A 68 12.17 -13.69 -25.47
C LEU A 68 13.43 -13.40 -26.29
N ILE A 69 14.38 -12.65 -25.72
CA ILE A 69 15.62 -12.25 -26.39
C ILE A 69 16.71 -13.34 -26.25
N ARG A 70 16.61 -14.19 -25.22
CA ARG A 70 17.51 -15.34 -25.00
C ARG A 70 17.07 -16.56 -25.80
#